data_AF-A0A855X447-F1
#
_entry.id   AF-A0A855X447-F1
#
_cell.length_a   1.000
_cell.length_b   1.000
_cell.length_c   1.000
_cell.angle_alpha   90.00
_cell.angle_beta   90.00
_cell.angle_gamma   90.00
#
_symmetry.space_group_name_H-M   'P 1'
#
loop_
_entity.id
_entity.type
_entity.pdbx_description
1 polymer ?
#
loop_
_entity_poly.entity_id
_entity_poly.type
_entity_poly.pdbx_seq_one_letter_code
_entity_poly.pdbx_strand_id
1 'polypeptide(L)'
;MALRHLIPLLCLLAPVVFAQNDGSLSEPMIKEIQQSFAKDRNSNAAINLLTANTIKYLAIDRDKLIHRDKLFNFKLKDAGITNQQNSGRCWLFSALNLYSADIMTKLKLS
;
A
#
# COMPACT_ATOMS: atom_id res chain seq x y z
N MET A 1 30.17 44.32 35.82
CA MET A 1 29.02 45.02 35.20
C MET A 1 28.67 44.51 33.79
N ALA A 2 29.53 43.74 33.11
CA ALA A 2 29.28 43.24 31.74
C ALA A 2 28.46 41.92 31.65
N LEU A 3 28.35 41.13 32.72
CA LEU A 3 27.73 39.80 32.68
C LEU A 3 26.19 39.81 32.83
N ARG A 4 25.61 40.90 33.35
CA ARG A 4 24.16 41.01 33.62
C ARG A 4 23.32 41.31 32.38
N HIS A 5 23.97 41.80 31.32
CA HIS A 5 23.33 42.09 30.03
C HIS A 5 23.55 41.00 28.97
N LEU A 6 24.38 39.98 29.28
CA LEU A 6 24.68 38.89 28.35
C LEU A 6 23.57 37.81 28.35
N ILE A 7 22.88 37.64 29.48
CA ILE A 7 21.77 36.70 29.66
C ILE A 7 20.51 37.08 28.85
N PRO A 8 20.02 38.34 28.85
CA PRO A 8 18.86 38.71 28.02
C PRO A 8 19.17 38.71 26.52
N LEU A 9 20.43 38.86 26.12
CA LEU A 9 20.85 38.79 24.71
C LEU A 9 20.84 37.36 24.17
N LEU A 10 21.17 36.37 25.01
CA LEU A 10 21.12 34.94 24.64
C LEU A 10 19.68 34.42 24.49
N CYS A 11 18.73 34.97 25.25
CA CYS A 11 17.31 34.58 25.18
C CYS A 11 16.57 35.11 23.94
N LEU A 12 17.07 36.15 23.27
CA LEU A 12 16.45 36.70 22.05
C LEU A 12 16.73 35.88 20.78
N LEU A 13 17.69 34.94 20.82
CA LEU A 13 17.97 34.01 19.73
C LEU A 13 17.14 32.71 19.81
N ALA A 14 16.34 32.54 20.86
CA ALA A 14 15.65 31.29 21.14
C ALA A 14 14.30 31.03 20.41
N PRO A 15 13.60 31.97 19.73
CA PRO A 15 12.31 31.61 19.13
C PRO A 15 12.44 30.94 17.76
N VAL A 16 13.64 30.76 17.19
CA VAL A 16 13.79 30.17 15.85
C VAL A 16 13.63 28.64 15.86
N VAL A 17 13.72 27.99 17.02
CA VAL A 17 13.85 26.51 17.09
C VAL A 17 12.49 25.79 17.21
N PHE A 18 11.39 26.50 17.44
CA PHE A 18 10.06 25.89 17.55
C PHE A 18 8.99 26.66 16.78
N ALA A 19 9.17 26.82 15.46
CA ALA A 19 8.02 27.00 14.58
C ALA A 19 7.26 25.66 14.53
N GLN A 20 6.26 25.51 15.38
CA GLN A 20 5.33 24.38 15.32
C GLN A 20 4.56 24.47 13.99
N ASN A 21 4.74 23.50 13.11
CA ASN A 21 3.82 23.28 11.99
C ASN A 21 2.50 22.78 12.59
N ASP A 22 1.39 23.49 12.35
CA ASP A 22 0.03 23.17 12.83
C ASP A 22 -0.57 21.87 12.22
N GLY A 23 0.26 20.91 11.79
CA GLY A 23 -0.12 19.78 10.95
C GLY A 23 -0.56 20.19 9.54
N SER A 24 -0.50 21.48 9.21
CA SER A 24 -0.87 22.04 7.92
C SER A 24 0.29 21.94 6.92
N LEU A 25 -0.05 21.79 5.64
CA LEU A 25 0.92 21.86 4.55
C LEU A 25 1.20 23.32 4.22
N SER A 26 2.41 23.80 4.53
CA SER A 26 2.86 25.14 4.16
C SER A 26 3.46 25.17 2.74
N GLU A 27 3.41 26.31 2.07
CA GLU A 27 4.02 26.47 0.74
C GLU A 27 5.52 26.12 0.71
N PRO A 28 6.34 26.52 1.70
CA PRO A 28 7.75 26.12 1.76
C PRO A 28 7.93 24.60 1.80
N MET A 29 7.10 23.88 2.57
CA MET A 29 7.14 22.42 2.63
C MET A 29 6.77 21.77 1.29
N ILE A 30 5.73 22.27 0.62
CA ILE A 30 5.34 21.77 -0.72
C ILE A 30 6.49 21.96 -1.70
N LYS A 31 7.14 23.13 -1.66
CA LYS A 31 8.29 23.44 -2.52
C LYS A 31 9.47 22.52 -2.24
N GLU A 32 9.77 22.23 -0.98
CA GLU A 32 10.81 21.28 -0.57
C GLU A 32 10.51 19.87 -1.10
N ILE A 33 9.28 19.37 -0.93
CA ILE A 33 8.86 18.06 -1.44
C ILE A 33 9.03 18.00 -2.97
N GLN A 34 8.56 19.02 -3.69
CA GLN A 34 8.70 19.10 -5.15
C GLN A 34 10.17 19.14 -5.60
N GLN A 35 11.04 19.82 -4.86
CA GLN A 35 12.47 19.91 -5.15
C GLN A 35 13.21 18.60 -4.84
N SER A 36 12.77 17.87 -3.81
CA SER A 36 13.32 16.54 -3.47
C SER A 36 13.00 15.48 -4.53
N PHE A 37 11.97 15.71 -5.36
CA PHE A 37 11.61 14.79 -6.43
C PHE A 37 12.62 14.85 -7.57
N ALA A 38 13.29 13.72 -7.83
CA ALA A 38 14.28 13.61 -8.90
C ALA A 38 13.62 13.80 -10.28
N LYS A 39 13.82 14.96 -10.90
CA LYS A 39 13.27 15.29 -12.22
C LYS A 39 14.14 14.72 -13.35
N ASP A 40 14.22 13.39 -13.44
CA ASP A 40 14.93 12.69 -14.51
C ASP A 40 13.97 12.08 -15.56
N ARG A 41 14.54 11.43 -16.59
CA ARG A 41 13.77 10.81 -17.68
C ARG A 41 12.87 9.67 -17.18
N ASN A 42 13.31 8.89 -16.20
CA ASN A 42 12.55 7.77 -15.65
C ASN A 42 11.36 8.28 -14.84
N SER A 43 11.56 9.32 -14.02
CA SER A 43 10.50 9.98 -13.27
C SER A 43 9.42 10.57 -14.16
N ASN A 44 9.80 11.25 -15.26
CA ASN A 44 8.84 11.79 -16.22
C ASN A 44 8.04 10.67 -16.93
N ALA A 45 8.72 9.58 -17.32
CA ALA A 45 8.05 8.42 -17.90
C ALA A 45 7.06 7.78 -16.90
N ALA A 46 7.47 7.62 -15.63
CA ALA A 46 6.61 7.09 -14.58
C ALA A 46 5.36 7.96 -14.35
N ILE A 47 5.51 9.29 -14.31
CA ILE A 47 4.37 10.22 -14.20
C ILE A 47 3.42 10.03 -15.37
N ASN A 48 3.90 10.03 -16.62
CA ASN A 48 3.05 9.86 -17.79
C ASN A 48 2.31 8.52 -17.80
N LEU A 49 2.98 7.45 -17.37
CA LEU A 49 2.37 6.13 -17.27
C LEU A 49 1.27 6.12 -16.20
N LEU A 50 1.54 6.67 -15.01
CA LEU A 50 0.61 6.69 -13.87
C LEU A 50 -0.60 7.61 -14.09
N THR A 51 -0.44 8.72 -14.81
CA THR A 51 -1.57 9.64 -15.09
C THR A 51 -2.46 9.13 -16.20
N ALA A 52 -1.93 8.32 -17.13
CA ALA A 52 -2.69 7.75 -18.25
C ALA A 52 -3.27 6.35 -17.95
N ASN A 53 -2.81 5.65 -16.91
CA ASN A 53 -3.18 4.25 -16.66
C ASN A 53 -3.42 3.96 -15.17
N THR A 54 -4.19 2.91 -14.86
CA THR A 54 -4.36 2.45 -13.47
C THR A 54 -3.09 1.77 -12.95
N ILE A 55 -2.65 2.16 -11.74
CA ILE A 55 -1.47 1.58 -11.07
C ILE A 55 -1.52 0.05 -10.97
N LYS A 56 -2.72 -0.53 -10.82
CA LYS A 56 -2.93 -1.99 -10.76
C LYS A 56 -2.28 -2.74 -11.92
N TYR A 57 -2.32 -2.19 -13.14
CA TYR A 57 -1.75 -2.85 -14.31
C TYR A 57 -0.25 -2.59 -14.46
N LEU A 58 0.21 -1.41 -14.03
CA LEU A 58 1.61 -1.01 -14.10
C LEU A 58 2.48 -1.73 -13.05
N ALA A 59 1.91 -2.03 -11.89
CA ALA A 59 2.60 -2.70 -10.80
C ALA A 59 2.75 -4.23 -10.99
N ILE A 60 2.28 -4.78 -12.10
CA ILE A 60 2.37 -6.23 -12.38
C ILE A 60 3.80 -6.57 -12.81
N ASP A 61 4.50 -7.31 -11.95
CA ASP A 61 5.75 -7.98 -12.29
C ASP A 61 5.44 -9.24 -13.13
N ARG A 62 5.78 -9.18 -14.43
CA ARG A 62 5.45 -10.25 -15.39
C ARG A 62 6.27 -11.50 -15.15
N ASP A 63 7.51 -11.38 -14.70
CA ASP A 63 8.35 -12.53 -14.41
C ASP A 63 7.76 -13.31 -13.23
N LYS A 64 7.37 -12.61 -12.15
CA LYS A 64 6.69 -13.26 -11.02
C LYS A 64 5.32 -13.83 -11.40
N LEU A 65 4.61 -13.18 -12.31
CA LEU A 65 3.31 -13.67 -12.77
C LEU A 65 3.44 -15.00 -13.53
N ILE A 66 4.46 -15.13 -14.39
CA ILE A 66 4.70 -16.29 -15.24
C ILE A 66 5.27 -17.47 -14.43
N HIS A 67 6.19 -17.22 -13.50
CA HIS A 67 6.89 -18.26 -12.74
C HIS A 67 6.08 -18.84 -11.56
N ARG A 68 4.75 -18.76 -11.58
CA ARG A 68 3.90 -19.35 -10.54
C ARG A 68 3.66 -20.84 -10.81
N ASP A 69 4.22 -21.69 -9.97
CA ASP A 69 3.93 -23.13 -9.98
C ASP A 69 2.47 -23.41 -9.59
N LYS A 70 1.83 -24.30 -10.34
CA LYS A 70 0.44 -24.76 -10.12
C LYS A 70 0.38 -26.25 -9.76
N LEU A 71 1.52 -26.90 -9.58
CA LEU A 71 1.63 -28.30 -9.22
C LEU A 71 1.52 -28.45 -7.70
N PHE A 72 0.64 -29.35 -7.27
CA PHE A 72 0.42 -29.68 -5.86
C PHE A 72 0.31 -31.21 -5.74
N ASN A 73 1.07 -31.80 -4.82
CA ASN A 73 1.09 -33.24 -4.58
C ASN A 73 -0.22 -33.76 -3.97
N PHE A 74 -0.86 -32.93 -3.14
CA PHE A 74 -2.10 -33.26 -2.47
C PHE A 74 -3.18 -32.31 -2.95
N LYS A 75 -4.23 -32.87 -3.56
CA LYS A 75 -5.40 -32.14 -4.03
C LYS A 75 -6.64 -32.72 -3.37
N LEU A 76 -7.51 -31.84 -2.91
CA LEU A 76 -8.83 -32.22 -2.42
C LEU A 76 -9.74 -32.56 -3.61
N LYS A 77 -10.80 -33.32 -3.33
CA LYS A 77 -11.84 -33.60 -4.33
C LYS A 77 -12.51 -32.29 -4.74
N ASP A 78 -12.71 -32.12 -6.04
CA ASP A 78 -13.40 -30.95 -6.57
C ASP A 78 -14.88 -30.97 -6.13
N ALA A 79 -15.38 -29.81 -5.70
CA ALA A 79 -16.76 -29.60 -5.26
C ALA A 79 -17.44 -28.45 -6.02
N GLY A 80 -16.82 -27.98 -7.11
CA GLY A 80 -17.29 -26.86 -7.91
C GLY A 80 -16.92 -25.49 -7.32
N ILE A 81 -17.10 -24.45 -8.14
CA ILE A 81 -16.79 -23.06 -7.77
C ILE A 81 -18.07 -22.36 -7.32
N THR A 82 -18.06 -21.82 -6.10
CA THR A 82 -19.17 -21.04 -5.55
C THR A 82 -18.97 -19.53 -5.79
N ASN A 83 -20.08 -18.78 -5.95
CA ASN A 83 -20.03 -17.33 -6.19
C ASN A 83 -20.94 -16.59 -5.19
N GLN A 84 -20.35 -15.76 -4.34
CA GLN A 84 -21.08 -14.95 -3.35
C GLN A 84 -21.85 -13.76 -3.95
N GLN A 85 -21.58 -13.42 -5.21
CA GLN A 85 -22.11 -12.27 -5.93
C GLN A 85 -21.83 -10.95 -5.20
N ASN A 86 -22.69 -9.95 -5.34
CA ASN A 86 -22.55 -8.65 -4.69
C ASN A 86 -22.98 -8.69 -3.22
N SER A 87 -22.34 -9.55 -2.41
CA SER A 87 -22.59 -9.66 -0.97
C SER A 87 -21.29 -9.78 -0.17
N GLY A 88 -21.32 -9.45 1.12
CA GLY A 88 -20.19 -9.58 2.04
C GLY A 88 -20.03 -10.96 2.69
N ARG A 89 -20.51 -12.03 2.06
CA ARG A 89 -20.62 -13.38 2.66
C ARG A 89 -19.40 -14.29 2.45
N CYS A 90 -18.23 -13.73 2.09
CA CYS A 90 -17.02 -14.50 1.79
C CYS A 90 -16.64 -15.48 2.91
N TRP A 91 -16.83 -15.08 4.17
CA TRP A 91 -16.54 -15.90 5.35
C TRP A 91 -17.43 -17.16 5.40
N LEU A 92 -18.73 -17.00 5.13
CA LEU A 92 -19.68 -18.10 5.10
C LEU A 92 -19.38 -19.06 3.95
N PHE A 93 -19.11 -18.51 2.76
CA PHE A 93 -18.77 -19.33 1.58
C PHE A 93 -17.47 -20.10 1.80
N SER A 94 -16.46 -19.47 2.40
CA SER A 94 -15.17 -20.12 2.72
C SER A 94 -15.36 -21.25 3.73
N ALA A 95 -16.15 -21.02 4.78
CA ALA A 95 -16.45 -22.03 5.80
C ALA A 95 -17.21 -23.23 5.20
N LEU A 96 -18.18 -22.99 4.32
CA LEU A 96 -18.92 -24.07 3.65
C LEU A 96 -18.03 -24.84 2.66
N ASN A 97 -17.22 -24.13 1.86
CA ASN A 97 -16.30 -24.74 0.89
C ASN A 97 -15.27 -25.67 1.55
N LEU A 98 -14.88 -25.40 2.80
CA LEU A 98 -14.00 -26.29 3.57
C LEU A 98 -14.60 -27.70 3.73
N TYR A 99 -15.90 -27.79 3.99
CA TYR A 99 -16.60 -29.06 4.19
C TYR A 99 -17.01 -29.73 2.87
N SER A 100 -17.18 -28.96 1.80
CA SER A 100 -17.68 -29.47 0.52
C SER A 100 -16.85 -30.64 -0.02
N ALA A 101 -15.51 -30.57 0.05
CA ALA A 101 -14.66 -31.66 -0.43
C ALA A 101 -14.86 -32.98 0.34
N ASP A 102 -15.02 -32.91 1.67
CA ASP A 102 -15.27 -34.07 2.52
C ASP A 102 -16.66 -34.66 2.25
N ILE A 103 -17.69 -33.82 2.14
CA ILE A 103 -19.06 -34.23 1.81
C ILE A 103 -19.12 -34.91 0.44
N MET A 104 -18.51 -34.30 -0.59
CA MET A 104 -18.43 -34.88 -1.95
C MET A 104 -17.73 -36.24 -1.95
N THR A 105 -16.74 -36.42 -1.07
CA THR A 105 -16.04 -37.69 -0.91
C THR A 105 -16.92 -38.73 -0.22
N LYS A 106 -17.49 -38.40 0.95
CA LYS A 106 -18.35 -39.29 1.75
C LYS A 106 -19.60 -39.75 0.99
N LEU A 107 -20.26 -38.84 0.29
CA LEU A 107 -21.49 -39.12 -0.45
C LEU A 107 -21.23 -39.63 -1.87
N LYS A 108 -19.96 -39.81 -2.27
CA LYS A 108 -19.54 -40.28 -3.61
C LYS A 108 -20.14 -39.46 -4.75
N LEU A 109 -20.33 -38.16 -4.53
CA LEU A 109 -20.86 -37.24 -5.52
C LEU A 109 -19.76 -36.91 -6.55
N SER A 110 -20.14 -36.76 -7.81
CA SER A 110 -19.23 -36.39 -8.90
C SER A 110 -19.12 -34.89 -9.05
#